data_AF-A0A2G5U9J5-F1
#
_entry.id   AF-A0A2G5U9J5-F1
#
_cell.length_a   1.000
_cell.length_b   1.000
_cell.length_c   1.000
_cell.angle_alpha   90.00
_cell.angle_beta   90.00
_cell.angle_gamma   90.00
#
_symmetry.space_group_name_H-M   'P 1'
#
loop_
_entity.id
_entity.type
_entity.pdbx_description
1 polymer ?
#
loop_
_entity_poly.entity_id
_entity_poly.type
_entity_poly.pdbx_seq_one_letter_code
_entity_poly.pdbx_strand_id
1 'polypeptide(L)'
;MTIYHLLVGDKFEEEYRKLVQTTFECLQPAIAIVKPGVKFREIGNVKHANANGFSVVKGYCGHGIHRLFHTEPNVPHYAKNTDTGCEILNRP
;
A
#
# COMPACT_ATOMS: atom_id res chain seq x y z
N MET A 1 7.69 6.04 -3.84
CA MET A 1 7.79 5.46 -5.21
C MET A 1 6.40 4.98 -5.58
N THR A 2 5.85 5.41 -6.72
CA THR A 2 4.58 4.86 -7.23
C THR A 2 4.90 4.03 -8.45
N ILE A 3 4.43 2.78 -8.44
CA ILE A 3 4.52 1.86 -9.58
C ILE A 3 3.10 1.70 -10.11
N TYR A 4 2.96 1.65 -11.44
CA TYR A 4 1.66 1.50 -12.10
C TYR A 4 1.55 0.13 -12.76
N HIS A 5 0.35 -0.44 -12.71
CA HIS A 5 -0.02 -1.59 -13.52
C HIS A 5 -0.64 -1.10 -14.82
N LEU A 6 -0.16 -1.62 -15.95
CA LEU A 6 -0.67 -1.31 -17.28
C LEU A 6 -1.23 -2.59 -17.91
N LEU A 7 -2.38 -2.47 -18.55
CA LEU A 7 -2.94 -3.50 -19.41
C LEU A 7 -2.39 -3.29 -20.83
N VAL A 8 -1.87 -4.33 -21.47
CA VAL A 8 -1.20 -4.25 -22.79
C VAL A 8 -2.05 -4.92 -23.87
N GLY A 9 -2.50 -4.15 -24.86
CA GLY A 9 -3.45 -4.59 -25.89
C GLY A 9 -4.89 -4.14 -25.61
N ASP A 10 -5.85 -4.68 -26.36
CA ASP A 10 -7.23 -4.17 -26.36
C ASP A 10 -8.27 -5.14 -25.76
N LYS A 11 -7.89 -6.41 -25.55
CA LYS A 11 -8.79 -7.49 -25.09
C LYS A 11 -8.30 -8.10 -23.79
N PHE A 12 -9.11 -7.99 -22.75
CA PHE A 12 -8.84 -8.57 -21.42
C PHE A 12 -10.15 -9.04 -20.80
N GLU A 13 -10.05 -10.04 -19.95
CA GLU A 13 -11.14 -10.43 -19.06
C GLU A 13 -11.40 -9.34 -18.02
N GLU A 14 -12.67 -9.15 -17.63
CA GLU A 14 -13.08 -8.11 -16.68
C GLU A 14 -12.43 -8.26 -15.30
N GLU A 15 -12.05 -9.48 -14.91
CA GLU A 15 -11.33 -9.71 -13.66
C GLU A 15 -9.99 -8.96 -13.60
N TYR A 16 -9.26 -8.87 -14.73
CA TYR A 16 -7.99 -8.14 -14.78
C TYR A 16 -8.20 -6.63 -14.64
N ARG A 17 -9.26 -6.08 -15.28
CA ARG A 17 -9.63 -4.67 -15.11
C ARG A 17 -9.97 -4.37 -13.66
N LYS A 18 -10.78 -5.24 -13.05
CA LYS A 18 -11.15 -5.13 -11.63
C LYS A 18 -9.93 -5.20 -10.72
N LEU A 19 -8.99 -6.13 -10.96
CA LEU A 19 -7.77 -6.26 -10.17
C LEU A 19 -6.92 -4.99 -10.21
N VAL A 20 -6.62 -4.48 -11.41
CA VAL A 20 -5.82 -3.25 -11.58
C VAL A 20 -6.51 -2.06 -10.92
N GLN A 21 -7.81 -1.90 -11.16
CA GLN A 21 -8.61 -0.81 -10.58
C GLN A 21 -8.64 -0.89 -9.05
N THR A 22 -8.97 -2.06 -8.49
CA THR A 22 -9.00 -2.25 -7.02
C THR A 22 -7.62 -2.04 -6.41
N THR A 23 -6.53 -2.43 -7.07
CA THR A 23 -5.17 -2.23 -6.57
C THR A 23 -4.85 -0.73 -6.49
N PHE A 24 -5.20 0.04 -7.52
CA PHE A 24 -5.06 1.50 -7.50
C PHE A 24 -5.94 2.16 -6.43
N GLU A 25 -7.18 1.69 -6.27
CA GLU A 25 -8.09 2.19 -5.24
C GLU A 25 -7.67 1.82 -3.82
N CYS A 26 -6.86 0.76 -3.60
CA CYS A 26 -6.28 0.50 -2.28
C CYS A 26 -5.29 1.60 -1.86
N LEU A 27 -4.60 2.21 -2.83
CA LEU A 27 -3.55 3.20 -2.57
C LEU A 27 -4.13 4.54 -2.09
N GLN A 28 -5.25 4.97 -2.66
CA GLN A 28 -5.85 6.27 -2.35
C GLN A 28 -6.23 6.47 -0.87
N PRO A 29 -7.03 5.59 -0.23
CA PRO A 29 -7.37 5.72 1.19
C PRO A 29 -6.15 5.48 2.09
N ALA A 30 -5.18 4.66 1.66
CA ALA A 30 -3.92 4.46 2.37
C ALA A 30 -3.08 5.76 2.42
N ILE A 31 -2.99 6.49 1.31
CA ILE A 31 -2.33 7.81 1.27
C ILE A 31 -3.12 8.85 2.07
N ALA A 32 -4.46 8.83 2.01
CA ALA A 32 -5.30 9.81 2.67
C ALA A 32 -5.14 9.85 4.21
N ILE A 33 -4.70 8.75 4.83
CA ILE A 33 -4.43 8.70 6.27
C ILE A 33 -3.01 9.16 6.64
N VAL A 34 -2.13 9.40 5.67
CA VAL A 34 -0.72 9.77 5.93
C VAL A 34 -0.64 11.20 6.45
N LYS A 35 -0.35 11.33 7.74
CA LYS A 35 -0.11 12.60 8.42
C LYS A 35 0.68 12.37 9.72
N PRO A 36 1.31 13.41 10.30
CA PRO A 36 2.03 13.29 11.55
C PRO A 36 1.22 12.61 12.66
N GLY A 37 1.87 11.70 13.42
CA GLY A 37 1.29 10.94 14.52
C GLY A 37 0.54 9.66 14.12
N VAL A 38 0.36 9.40 12.82
CA VAL A 38 -0.22 8.12 12.35
C VAL A 38 0.86 7.04 12.32
N LYS A 39 0.59 5.87 12.91
CA LYS A 39 1.52 4.73 12.90
C LYS A 39 1.55 4.07 11.52
N PHE A 40 2.73 3.68 11.03
CA PHE A 40 2.84 3.02 9.72
C PHE A 40 1.98 1.75 9.61
N ARG A 41 1.81 1.00 10.72
CA ARG A 41 0.95 -0.20 10.73
C ARG A 41 -0.51 0.06 10.34
N GLU A 42 -1.00 1.30 10.50
CA GLU A 42 -2.39 1.64 10.15
C GLU A 42 -2.61 1.66 8.63
N ILE A 43 -1.56 1.83 7.83
CA ILE A 43 -1.63 1.75 6.37
C ILE A 43 -2.14 0.37 5.94
N GLY A 44 -1.63 -0.71 6.52
CA GLY A 44 -2.10 -2.07 6.22
C GLY A 44 -3.50 -2.38 6.76
N ASN A 45 -4.03 -1.57 7.69
CA ASN A 45 -5.39 -1.73 8.22
C ASN A 45 -6.46 -1.14 7.29
N VAL A 46 -6.08 -0.33 6.30
CA VAL A 46 -7.02 0.22 5.31
C VAL A 46 -7.59 -0.91 4.46
N LYS A 47 -8.89 -1.18 4.63
CA LYS A 47 -9.58 -2.30 3.98
C LYS A 47 -10.15 -1.87 2.63
N HIS A 48 -9.60 -2.40 1.54
CA HIS A 48 -10.21 -2.26 0.21
C HIS A 48 -10.11 -3.53 -0.62
N ALA A 49 -8.96 -4.19 -0.63
CA ALA A 49 -8.73 -5.44 -1.38
C ALA A 49 -9.71 -6.57 -0.99
N ASN A 50 -9.78 -6.90 0.31
CA ASN A 50 -10.64 -7.98 0.81
C ASN A 50 -12.13 -7.72 0.55
N ALA A 51 -12.57 -6.45 0.57
CA ALA A 51 -13.96 -6.08 0.28
C ALA A 51 -14.34 -6.32 -1.18
N ASN A 52 -13.35 -6.35 -2.08
CA ASN A 52 -13.51 -6.60 -3.50
C ASN A 52 -13.21 -8.07 -3.90
N GLY A 53 -12.90 -8.93 -2.94
CA GLY A 53 -12.60 -10.35 -3.16
C GLY A 53 -11.13 -10.68 -3.44
N PHE A 54 -10.22 -9.72 -3.26
CA PHE A 54 -8.78 -9.94 -3.45
C PHE A 54 -8.05 -10.12 -2.12
N SER A 55 -6.86 -10.71 -2.17
CA SER A 55 -5.97 -10.86 -1.02
C SER A 55 -4.77 -9.91 -1.10
N VAL A 56 -4.09 -9.68 0.03
CA VAL A 56 -2.91 -8.81 0.13
C VAL A 56 -1.65 -9.65 0.33
N VAL A 57 -0.64 -9.42 -0.50
CA VAL A 57 0.66 -10.07 -0.43
C VAL A 57 1.37 -9.71 0.88
N LYS A 58 1.92 -10.71 1.59
CA LYS A 58 2.62 -10.54 2.87
C LYS A 58 4.14 -10.58 2.79
N GLY A 59 4.70 -11.12 1.70
CA GLY A 59 6.15 -11.28 1.51
C GLY A 59 6.89 -9.98 1.16
N TYR A 60 6.17 -8.90 0.86
CA TYR A 60 6.73 -7.61 0.50
C TYR A 60 6.02 -6.47 1.24
N CYS A 61 6.76 -5.41 1.52
CA CYS A 61 6.27 -4.21 2.19
C CYS A 61 6.80 -2.96 1.47
N GLY A 62 6.17 -1.81 1.74
CA GLY A 62 6.78 -0.52 1.45
C GLY A 62 7.97 -0.25 2.37
N HIS A 63 8.76 0.76 2.04
CA HIS A 63 9.97 1.09 2.79
C HIS A 63 10.23 2.60 2.78
N GLY A 64 11.04 3.05 3.74
CA GLY A 64 11.67 4.37 3.67
C GLY A 64 12.59 4.48 2.46
N ILE A 65 12.66 5.67 1.88
CA ILE A 65 13.52 5.97 0.73
C ILE A 65 14.07 7.39 0.86
N HIS A 66 15.39 7.53 0.69
CA HIS A 66 16.09 8.82 0.63
C HIS A 66 17.48 8.61 0.01
N ARG A 67 18.57 8.93 0.73
CA ARG A 67 19.94 8.55 0.34
C ARG A 67 20.18 7.05 0.26
N LEU A 68 19.32 6.26 0.90
CA LEU A 68 19.33 4.80 0.84
C LEU A 68 18.10 4.35 0.05
N PHE A 69 18.28 3.29 -0.76
CA PHE A 69 17.19 2.78 -1.58
C PHE A 69 16.11 2.10 -0.73
N HIS A 70 16.51 1.26 0.22
CA HIS A 70 15.63 0.66 1.22
C HIS A 70 16.16 1.03 2.61
N THR A 71 15.30 1.55 3.47
CA THR A 71 15.62 1.87 4.87
C THR A 71 14.32 1.90 5.69
N GLU A 72 14.43 2.07 6.99
CA GLU A 72 13.27 2.21 7.86
C GLU A 72 12.41 3.42 7.44
N PRO A 73 11.08 3.34 7.63
CA PRO A 73 10.32 2.23 8.21
C PRO A 73 10.01 1.13 7.19
N ASN A 74 9.76 -0.09 7.66
CA ASN A 74 9.01 -1.08 6.88
C ASN A 74 7.51 -0.76 6.97
N VAL A 75 6.79 -0.87 5.85
CA VAL A 75 5.36 -0.53 5.77
C VAL A 75 4.57 -1.71 5.21
N PRO A 76 4.15 -2.67 6.06
CA PRO A 76 3.35 -3.80 5.62
C PRO A 76 1.97 -3.38 5.11
N HIS A 77 1.51 -3.99 4.02
CA HIS A 77 0.23 -3.65 3.38
C HIS A 77 -0.98 -4.40 3.97
N TYR A 78 -0.76 -5.35 4.87
CA TYR A 78 -1.80 -6.21 5.43
C TYR A 78 -2.21 -5.80 6.86
N ALA A 79 -3.47 -6.06 7.19
CA ALA A 79 -4.05 -5.69 8.47
C ALA A 79 -3.45 -6.52 9.63
N LYS A 80 -3.45 -5.94 10.84
CA LYS A 80 -2.92 -6.56 12.07
C LYS A 80 -1.43 -6.96 11.96
N ASN A 81 -0.64 -6.25 11.15
CA ASN A 81 0.81 -6.39 11.18
C ASN A 81 1.34 -5.92 12.55
N THR A 82 2.38 -6.59 13.04
CA THR A 82 3.02 -6.30 14.34
C THR A 82 4.27 -5.45 14.18
N ASP A 83 4.46 -4.85 13.00
CA ASP A 83 5.61 -3.99 12.76
C ASP A 83 5.53 -2.81 13.72
N THR A 84 6.59 -2.62 14.49
CA THR A 84 6.69 -1.54 15.49
C THR A 84 6.88 -0.18 14.86
N GLY A 85 6.95 -0.11 13.52
CA GLY A 85 7.15 1.07 12.69
C GLY A 85 6.70 2.35 13.39
N CYS A 86 7.68 3.25 13.57
CA CYS A 86 7.51 4.55 14.19
C CYS A 86 6.29 5.29 13.63
N GLU A 87 5.81 6.32 14.30
CA GLU A 87 4.78 7.16 13.70
C GLU A 87 5.36 7.98 12.54
N ILE A 88 4.49 8.38 11.61
CA ILE A 88 4.80 9.40 10.62
C ILE A 88 5.17 10.65 11.42
N LEU A 89 6.43 11.09 11.29
CA LEU A 89 6.93 12.25 12.00
C LEU A 89 6.66 13.51 11.19
N ASN A 90 6.39 14.60 11.89
CA ASN A 90 6.51 15.92 11.29
C ASN A 90 8.01 16.24 11.28
N ARG A 91 8.67 16.19 10.11
CA ARG A 91 9.99 16.82 9.99
C ARG A 91 9.79 18.31 9.69
N PRO A 92 10.48 19.21 10.40
CA PRO A 92 10.53 20.62 10.03
C PRO A 92 11.15 20.82 8.65
#